data_AF-A0AA41S7X0-F1
#
_entry.id   AF-A0AA41S7X0-F1
#
_cell.length_a   1.000
_cell.length_b   1.000
_cell.length_c   1.000
_cell.angle_alpha   90.00
_cell.angle_beta   90.00
_cell.angle_gamma   90.00
#
_symmetry.space_group_name_H-M   'P 1'
#
loop_
_entity.id
_entity.type
_entity.pdbx_description
1 polymer ?
#
loop_
_entity_poly.entity_id
_entity_poly.type
_entity_poly.pdbx_seq_one_letter_code
_entity_poly.pdbx_strand_id
1 'polypeptide(L)' 'AESTPVKVDIHCRVQGDVVLECIHLDEDMVREEMMFRLMFNTSFVRSNVLLLNREDIDILWDAKEQFPKDFKVE' A
#
# COMPACT_ATOMS: atom_id res chain seq x y z
N ALA A 1 5.70 -19.90 8.49
CA ALA A 1 4.43 -19.45 9.09
C ALA A 1 3.65 -18.76 7.98
N GLU A 2 2.41 -19.13 7.74
CA GLU A 2 1.55 -18.39 6.80
C GLU A 2 1.16 -17.07 7.46
N SER A 3 1.50 -15.95 6.82
CA SER A 3 1.11 -14.62 7.28
C SER A 3 -0.36 -14.38 6.95
N THR A 4 -1.15 -13.90 7.92
CA THR A 4 -2.56 -13.56 7.69
C THR A 4 -2.62 -12.18 7.02
N PRO A 5 -3.34 -12.03 5.89
CA PRO A 5 -3.44 -10.74 5.22
C PRO A 5 -4.18 -9.73 6.10
N VAL A 6 -3.62 -8.52 6.22
CA VAL A 6 -4.30 -7.37 6.82
C VAL A 6 -5.31 -6.84 5.80
N LYS A 7 -6.57 -6.68 6.22
CA LYS A 7 -7.64 -6.18 5.36
C LYS A 7 -8.08 -4.80 5.83
N VAL A 8 -8.16 -3.86 4.89
CA VAL A 8 -8.69 -2.51 5.11
C VAL A 8 -9.91 -2.35 4.23
N ASP A 9 -11.04 -1.96 4.82
CA ASP A 9 -12.28 -1.73 4.09
C ASP A 9 -12.50 -0.23 3.92
N ILE A 10 -12.61 0.22 2.67
CA ILE A 10 -12.70 1.65 2.32
C ILE A 10 -14.12 1.94 1.84
N HIS A 11 -14.87 2.68 2.66
CA HIS A 11 -16.29 2.95 2.43
C HIS A 11 -16.50 4.22 1.57
N CYS A 12 -15.78 4.32 0.46
CA CYS A 12 -15.93 5.43 -0.48
C CYS A 12 -15.83 4.97 -1.94
N ARG A 13 -16.35 5.78 -2.87
CA ARG A 13 -16.24 5.53 -4.31
C ARG A 13 -15.05 6.32 -4.86
N VAL A 14 -14.23 5.66 -5.67
CA VAL A 14 -13.08 6.28 -6.36
C VAL A 14 -13.20 6.06 -7.88
N GLN A 15 -12.73 7.01 -8.67
CA GLN A 15 -12.71 6.95 -10.13
C GLN A 15 -11.59 7.83 -10.68
N GLY A 16 -10.88 7.36 -11.71
CA GLY A 16 -9.77 8.08 -12.33
C GLY A 16 -8.44 7.70 -11.71
N ASP A 17 -7.53 8.66 -11.58
CA ASP A 17 -6.22 8.47 -10.93
C ASP A 17 -6.38 8.48 -9.40
N VAL A 18 -5.90 7.43 -8.76
CA VAL A 18 -5.99 7.20 -7.32
C VAL A 18 -4.60 7.07 -6.74
N VAL A 19 -4.37 7.73 -5.61
CA VAL A 19 -3.18 7.59 -4.78
C VAL A 19 -3.61 7.02 -3.44
N LEU A 20 -2.95 5.96 -2.98
CA LEU A 20 -3.11 5.42 -1.64
C LEU A 20 -1.79 5.54 -0.91
N GLU A 21 -1.83 6.15 0.27
CA GLU A 21 -0.67 6.35 1.14
C GLU A 21 -0.86 5.53 2.41
N CYS A 22 0.12 4.69 2.72
CA CYS A 22 0.17 3.94 3.95
C CYS A 22 1.22 4.58 4.86
N ILE A 23 0.80 4.96 6.07
CA ILE A 23 1.65 5.60 7.08
C ILE A 23 1.69 4.74 8.34
N HIS A 24 2.85 4.72 8.98
CA HIS A 24 3.01 4.22 10.32
C HIS A 24 2.83 5.39 11.27
N LEU A 25 1.90 5.24 12.21
CA LEU A 25 1.73 6.14 13.33
C LEU A 25 2.42 5.49 14.53
N ASP A 26 3.38 6.20 15.14
CA ASP A 26 4.16 5.66 16.25
C ASP A 26 3.30 5.41 17.51
N GLU A 27 3.90 4.83 18.54
CA GLU A 27 3.20 4.46 19.78
C GLU A 27 2.58 5.67 20.50
N ASP A 28 3.19 6.85 20.38
CA ASP A 28 2.68 8.08 21.01
C ASP A 28 1.58 8.77 20.20
N MET A 29 1.33 8.28 18.98
CA MET A 29 0.32 8.75 18.04
C MET A 29 0.54 10.21 17.59
N VAL A 30 1.78 10.70 17.69
CA VAL A 30 2.15 12.06 17.29
C VAL A 30 2.98 12.05 16.02
N ARG A 31 3.78 11.00 15.77
CA ARG A 31 4.68 10.97 14.62
C ARG A 31 4.19 10.03 13.53
N GLU A 32 4.03 10.60 12.34
CA GLU A 32 3.72 9.87 11.12
C GLU A 32 5.01 9.60 10.34
N GLU A 33 5.24 8.33 10.01
CA GLU A 33 6.30 7.88 9.12
C GLU A 33 5.68 7.26 7.87
N MET A 34 6.11 7.70 6.69
CA MET A 34 5.60 7.16 5.43
C MET A 34 6.11 5.72 5.23
N MET A 35 5.20 4.76 5.11
CA MET A 35 5.58 3.37 4.81
C MET A 35 5.75 3.20 3.29
N PHE A 36 4.69 3.45 2.54
CA PHE A 36 4.70 3.39 1.08
C PHE A 36 3.53 4.16 0.48
N ARG A 37 3.65 4.47 -0.82
CA ARG A 37 2.59 5.01 -1.65
C ARG A 37 2.39 4.10 -2.85
N LEU A 38 1.14 3.99 -3.31
CA LEU A 38 0.82 3.38 -4.59
C LEU A 38 -0.10 4.29 -5.39
N MET A 39 0.04 4.23 -6.71
CA MET A 39 -0.73 5.02 -7.65
C MET A 39 -1.29 4.10 -8.73
N PHE A 40 -2.58 4.21 -9.00
CA PHE A 40 -3.23 3.46 -10.07
C PHE A 40 -4.38 4.26 -10.65
N ASN A 41 -4.75 3.95 -11.89
CA ASN A 41 -5.95 4.51 -12.49
C ASN A 41 -7.03 3.43 -12.59
N THR A 42 -8.24 3.76 -12.13
CA THR A 42 -9.36 2.79 -12.06
C THR A 42 -9.73 2.21 -13.43
N SER A 43 -9.42 2.90 -14.54
CA SER A 43 -9.68 2.43 -15.90
C SER A 43 -8.82 1.24 -16.32
N PHE A 44 -7.72 0.97 -15.60
CA PHE A 44 -6.78 -0.11 -15.92
C PHE A 44 -6.90 -1.32 -14.97
N VAL A 45 -7.72 -1.22 -13.93
CA VAL A 45 -7.99 -2.33 -13.00
C VAL A 45 -8.81 -3.39 -13.71
N ARG A 46 -8.35 -4.65 -13.68
CA ARG A 46 -9.03 -5.79 -14.29
C ARG A 46 -9.60 -6.70 -13.21
N SER A 47 -10.76 -7.28 -13.46
CA SER A 47 -11.41 -8.22 -12.52
C SER A 47 -11.66 -7.66 -11.11
N ASN A 48 -11.69 -6.32 -10.95
CA ASN A 48 -11.83 -5.62 -9.67
C ASN A 48 -10.73 -5.93 -8.63
N VAL A 49 -9.56 -6.40 -9.09
CA VAL A 49 -8.42 -6.72 -8.23
C VAL A 49 -7.16 -6.10 -8.84
N LEU A 50 -6.33 -5.49 -8.00
CA LEU A 50 -5.04 -4.94 -8.40
C LEU A 50 -3.95 -5.55 -7.53
N LEU A 51 -3.18 -6.50 -8.08
CA LEU A 51 -2.07 -7.10 -7.37
C LEU A 51 -0.80 -6.29 -7.62
N LEU A 52 -0.19 -5.80 -6.55
CA LEU A 52 1.07 -5.04 -6.57
C LEU A 52 2.12 -5.75 -5.72
N ASN A 53 3.36 -5.71 -6.16
CA ASN A 53 4.51 -6.18 -5.39
C ASN A 53 5.37 -5.00 -4.89
N ARG A 54 6.44 -5.33 -4.17
CA ARG A 54 7.40 -4.37 -3.60
C ARG A 54 8.04 -3.43 -4.65
N GLU A 55 8.14 -3.86 -5.90
CA GLU A 55 8.70 -3.10 -7.02
C GLU A 55 7.68 -2.19 -7.69
N ASP A 56 6.37 -2.45 -7.51
CA ASP A 56 5.28 -1.67 -8.07
C ASP A 56 4.81 -0.50 -7.16
N ILE A 57 5.36 -0.40 -5.95
CA ILE A 57 5.02 0.62 -4.96
C ILE A 57 6.19 1.56 -4.66
N ASP A 58 5.87 2.81 -4.34
CA ASP A 58 6.85 3.82 -3.94
C ASP A 58 7.16 3.65 -2.45
N ILE A 59 8.38 3.21 -2.13
CA ILE A 59 8.90 3.09 -0.77
C ILE A 59 10.06 4.08 -0.60
N LEU A 60 10.17 4.71 0.57
CA LEU A 60 11.31 5.54 0.90
C LEU A 60 12.63 4.75 0.76
N TRP A 61 13.65 5.39 0.20
CA TRP A 61 14.90 4.74 -0.20
C TRP A 61 15.62 4.06 0.98
N ASP A 62 15.54 4.65 2.17
CA ASP A 62 16.09 4.17 3.43
C ASP A 62 15.22 3.13 4.14
N ALA A 63 13.94 3.05 3.78
CA ALA A 63 12.98 2.07 4.31
C ALA A 63 12.86 0.81 3.46
N LYS A 64 13.36 0.80 2.21
CA LYS A 64 13.15 -0.29 1.25
C LYS A 64 13.60 -1.67 1.73
N GLU A 65 14.69 -1.75 2.50
CA GLU A 65 15.22 -3.00 3.05
C GLU A 65 14.40 -3.53 4.23
N GLN A 66 13.49 -2.72 4.80
CA GLN A 66 12.57 -3.13 5.87
C GLN A 66 11.39 -3.95 5.32
N PHE A 67 11.11 -3.86 4.01
CA PHE A 67 10.03 -4.61 3.36
C PHE A 67 10.53 -6.00 2.91
N PRO A 68 9.80 -7.08 3.26
CA PRO A 68 10.09 -8.42 2.74
C PRO A 68 10.12 -8.43 1.21
N LYS A 69 11.02 -9.22 0.61
CA LYS A 69 11.15 -9.32 -0.86
C LYS A 69 9.88 -9.87 -1.53
N ASP A 70 9.08 -10.62 -0.79
CA ASP A 70 7.81 -11.21 -1.21
C ASP A 70 6.59 -10.40 -0.76
N PHE A 71 6.79 -9.14 -0.35
CA PHE A 71 5.71 -8.22 0.00
C PHE A 71 4.73 -8.01 -1.18
N LYS A 72 3.44 -8.05 -0.87
CA LYS A 72 2.34 -7.90 -1.83
C LYS A 72 1.21 -7.08 -1.24
N VAL A 73 0.51 -6.35 -2.11
CA VAL A 73 -0.73 -5.63 -1.84
C VAL A 73 -1.79 -6.10 -2.83
N GLU A 74 -3.02 -6.25 -2.36
CA GLU A 74 -4.21 -6.65 -3.13
C GLU A 74 -5.36 -5.68 -2.87
#